data_AF-A0A0L0S7L8-F1
#
_entry.id   AF-A0A0L0S7L8-F1
#
_cell.length_a   1.000
_cell.length_b   1.000
_cell.length_c   1.000
_cell.angle_alpha   90.00
_cell.angle_beta   90.00
_cell.angle_gamma   90.00
#
_symmetry.space_group_name_H-M   'P 1'
#
loop_
_entity.id
_entity.type
_entity.pdbx_description
1 polymer ?
#
loop_
_entity_poly.entity_id
_entity_poly.type
_entity_poly.pdbx_seq_one_letter_code
_entity_poly.pdbx_strand_id
1 'polypeptide(L)'
;MATRGSAEAVVCVLCVAVLYLVYPIMAAVPLAIRVAQPAHRGGPWRPWRAIRCALIATGAFAALTAAMVAVTGVDMLHHTYGYHVTRADHRHNFSVYFYAIYLRIATGSGGAATVALVPFAAQVVTVTALGVRFARTNLPLAVFLQTVAFVAFNKVMTSQYFMWWLCYVPMVVPALQTRSARRVPWWVLPMLAALWVAAQVRSFFTMTARPNWVEI
;
A
#
# COMPACT_ATOMS: atom_id res chain seq x y z
N MET A 1 -1.57 -23.05 -23.69
CA MET A 1 -1.53 -21.83 -24.55
C MET A 1 -2.76 -20.99 -24.19
N ALA A 2 -2.64 -20.03 -23.26
CA ALA A 2 -3.78 -19.22 -22.82
C ALA A 2 -4.16 -18.24 -23.96
N THR A 3 -5.40 -18.31 -24.44
CA THR A 3 -5.89 -17.41 -25.51
C THR A 3 -5.89 -15.97 -25.00
N ARG A 4 -5.51 -14.98 -25.81
CA ARG A 4 -5.33 -13.58 -25.37
C ARG A 4 -6.55 -12.96 -24.67
N GLY A 5 -7.78 -13.45 -24.95
CA GLY A 5 -9.00 -13.07 -24.23
C GLY A 5 -9.00 -13.52 -22.76
N SER A 6 -8.39 -14.67 -22.44
CA SER A 6 -8.23 -15.15 -21.06
C SER A 6 -7.27 -14.28 -20.25
N ALA A 7 -6.25 -13.67 -20.85
CA ALA A 7 -5.34 -12.78 -20.13
C ALA A 7 -6.00 -11.43 -19.79
N GLU A 8 -6.80 -10.86 -20.71
CA GLU A 8 -7.59 -9.65 -20.41
C GLU A 8 -8.66 -9.95 -19.36
N ALA A 9 -9.32 -11.10 -19.42
CA ALA A 9 -10.29 -11.55 -18.42
C ALA A 9 -9.63 -11.79 -17.05
N VAL A 10 -8.46 -12.43 -16.99
CA VAL A 10 -7.71 -12.66 -15.74
C VAL A 10 -7.26 -11.34 -15.13
N VAL A 11 -6.85 -10.35 -15.93
CA VAL A 11 -6.49 -9.03 -15.40
C VAL A 11 -7.74 -8.26 -14.92
N CYS A 12 -8.86 -8.32 -15.65
CA CYS A 12 -10.12 -7.75 -15.17
C CYS A 12 -10.62 -8.43 -13.89
N VAL A 13 -10.54 -9.76 -13.81
CA VAL A 13 -10.90 -10.55 -12.62
C VAL A 13 -9.95 -10.24 -11.47
N LEU A 14 -8.65 -10.11 -11.73
CA LEU A 14 -7.70 -9.61 -10.74
C LEU A 14 -8.12 -8.22 -10.30
N CYS A 15 -8.42 -7.28 -11.21
CA CYS A 15 -8.88 -5.93 -10.89
C CYS A 15 -10.19 -5.88 -10.09
N VAL A 16 -11.09 -6.86 -10.25
CA VAL A 16 -12.36 -6.98 -9.49
C VAL A 16 -12.15 -7.69 -8.15
N ALA A 17 -11.38 -8.78 -8.10
CA ALA A 17 -10.98 -9.47 -6.86
C ALA A 17 -10.16 -8.55 -5.94
N VAL A 18 -9.39 -7.66 -6.57
CA VAL A 18 -8.68 -6.52 -6.00
C VAL A 18 -9.68 -5.69 -5.19
N LEU A 19 -10.85 -5.29 -5.70
CA LEU A 19 -11.84 -4.45 -4.99
C LEU A 19 -12.47 -5.06 -3.73
N TYR A 20 -12.38 -6.38 -3.51
CA TYR A 20 -12.95 -7.06 -2.34
C TYR A 20 -12.15 -6.85 -1.05
N LEU A 21 -10.90 -6.39 -1.19
CA LEU A 21 -10.07 -5.91 -0.11
C LEU A 21 -9.96 -4.39 -0.31
N VAL A 22 -10.00 -3.55 0.72
CA VAL A 22 -9.81 -2.08 0.58
C VAL A 22 -8.40 -1.71 0.06
N TYR A 23 -7.58 -2.70 -0.29
CA TYR A 23 -6.13 -2.61 -0.50
C TYR A 23 -5.60 -2.61 -1.96
N PRO A 24 -6.35 -2.29 -3.02
CA PRO A 24 -5.96 -2.77 -4.35
C PRO A 24 -5.47 -1.67 -5.29
N ILE A 25 -5.68 -0.41 -4.88
CA ILE A 25 -5.15 0.77 -5.56
C ILE A 25 -3.62 0.72 -5.62
N MET A 26 -3.00 0.00 -4.68
CA MET A 26 -1.56 -0.24 -4.62
C MET A 26 -1.03 -1.02 -5.82
N ALA A 27 -1.84 -1.83 -6.50
CA ALA A 27 -1.41 -2.56 -7.70
C ALA A 27 -1.84 -1.87 -9.01
N ALA A 28 -2.57 -0.76 -8.94
CA ALA A 28 -3.22 -0.15 -10.09
C ALA A 28 -2.22 0.33 -11.16
N VAL A 29 -1.15 1.01 -10.74
CA VAL A 29 -0.12 1.55 -11.66
C VAL A 29 0.56 0.44 -12.49
N PRO A 30 1.15 -0.61 -11.90
CA PRO A 30 1.88 -1.62 -12.64
C PRO A 30 0.95 -2.51 -13.46
N LEU A 31 -0.28 -2.75 -12.99
CA LEU A 31 -1.30 -3.44 -13.77
C LEU A 31 -1.73 -2.60 -14.98
N ALA A 32 -2.00 -1.31 -14.81
CA ALA A 32 -2.36 -0.41 -15.90
C ALA A 32 -1.27 -0.37 -16.97
N ILE A 33 0.00 -0.26 -16.56
CA ILE A 33 1.15 -0.32 -17.48
C ILE A 33 1.19 -1.66 -18.20
N ARG A 34 1.06 -2.79 -17.47
CA ARG A 34 1.12 -4.13 -18.06
C ARG A 34 0.00 -4.38 -19.06
N VAL A 35 -1.20 -3.88 -18.81
CA VAL A 35 -2.37 -4.02 -19.69
C VAL A 35 -2.25 -3.13 -20.93
N ALA A 36 -1.70 -1.93 -20.76
CA ALA A 36 -1.43 -1.02 -21.85
C ALA A 36 -0.21 -1.43 -22.69
N GLN A 37 0.59 -2.39 -22.24
CA GLN A 37 1.78 -2.81 -22.96
C GLN A 37 1.45 -3.52 -24.28
N PRO A 38 2.31 -3.35 -25.30
CA PRO A 38 2.22 -4.11 -26.54
C PRO A 38 2.37 -5.62 -26.30
N ALA A 39 1.65 -6.43 -27.07
CA ALA A 39 1.72 -7.88 -26.97
C ALA A 39 3.05 -8.48 -27.46
N HIS A 40 3.85 -7.71 -28.19
CA HIS A 40 5.16 -8.06 -28.71
C HIS A 40 6.08 -6.85 -28.66
N ARG A 41 7.41 -7.07 -28.62
CA ARG A 41 8.39 -5.99 -28.64
C ARG A 41 8.21 -5.15 -29.91
N GLY A 42 8.13 -3.82 -29.77
CA GLY A 42 7.96 -2.87 -30.88
C GLY A 42 6.51 -2.55 -31.27
N GLY A 43 5.50 -3.23 -30.72
CA GLY A 43 4.10 -2.91 -31.00
C GLY A 43 3.63 -1.58 -30.37
N PRO A 44 2.45 -1.06 -30.78
CA PRO A 44 1.92 0.18 -30.24
C PRO A 44 1.34 -0.01 -28.83
N TRP A 45 1.49 1.03 -28.00
CA TRP A 45 0.88 1.10 -26.68
C TRP A 45 -0.64 1.15 -26.76
N ARG A 46 -1.29 0.51 -25.78
CA ARG A 46 -2.73 0.32 -25.75
C ARG A 46 -3.44 0.89 -24.50
N PRO A 47 -3.36 2.21 -24.22
CA PRO A 47 -3.86 2.79 -22.97
C PRO A 47 -5.36 2.59 -22.72
N TRP A 48 -6.19 2.52 -23.77
CA TRP A 48 -7.63 2.27 -23.65
C TRP A 48 -7.96 0.94 -22.97
N ARG A 49 -7.05 -0.05 -23.02
CA ARG A 49 -7.24 -1.30 -22.28
C ARG A 49 -7.16 -1.09 -20.77
N ALA A 50 -6.21 -0.26 -20.32
CA ALA A 50 -6.09 0.10 -18.91
C ALA A 50 -7.29 0.96 -18.47
N ILE A 51 -7.71 1.91 -19.31
CA ILE A 51 -8.91 2.72 -19.06
C ILE A 51 -10.15 1.84 -18.94
N ARG A 52 -10.35 0.89 -19.87
CA ARG A 52 -11.47 -0.06 -19.82
C ARG A 52 -11.45 -0.88 -18.53
N CYS A 53 -10.30 -1.40 -18.11
CA CYS A 53 -10.17 -2.14 -16.86
C CYS A 53 -10.49 -1.26 -15.64
N ALA A 54 -10.00 -0.01 -15.64
CA ALA A 54 -10.29 0.95 -14.58
C ALA A 54 -11.79 1.27 -14.49
N LEU A 55 -12.45 1.52 -15.63
CA LEU A 55 -13.89 1.78 -15.66
C LEU A 55 -14.72 0.58 -15.17
N ILE A 56 -14.37 -0.64 -15.60
CA ILE A 56 -15.05 -1.86 -15.14
C ILE A 56 -14.85 -2.04 -13.63
N ALA A 57 -13.63 -1.86 -13.13
CA ALA A 57 -13.33 -2.00 -11.71
C ALA A 57 -14.05 -0.93 -10.88
N THR A 58 -13.94 0.35 -11.25
CA THR A 58 -14.62 1.46 -10.56
C THR A 58 -16.13 1.29 -10.60
N GLY A 59 -16.70 0.85 -11.73
CA GLY A 59 -18.13 0.57 -11.85
C GLY A 59 -18.59 -0.56 -10.94
N ALA A 60 -17.86 -1.68 -10.90
CA ALA A 60 -18.15 -2.80 -10.01
C ALA A 60 -18.06 -2.39 -8.54
N PHE A 61 -17.03 -1.63 -8.17
CA PHE A 61 -16.88 -1.07 -6.82
C PHE A 61 -18.06 -0.17 -6.46
N ALA A 62 -18.39 0.80 -7.31
CA ALA A 62 -19.50 1.72 -7.06
C ALA A 62 -20.84 1.01 -6.92
N ALA A 63 -21.11 0.01 -7.77
CA ALA A 63 -22.32 -0.80 -7.69
C ALA A 63 -22.41 -1.60 -6.38
N LEU A 64 -21.31 -2.23 -5.96
CA LEU A 64 -21.24 -2.96 -4.68
C LEU A 64 -21.38 -2.01 -3.49
N THR A 65 -20.69 -0.87 -3.50
CA THR A 65 -20.82 0.15 -2.46
C THR A 65 -22.25 0.67 -2.38
N ALA A 66 -22.90 0.94 -3.51
CA ALA A 66 -24.30 1.37 -3.54
C ALA A 66 -25.25 0.29 -3.00
N ALA A 67 -25.03 -0.98 -3.37
CA ALA A 67 -25.80 -2.10 -2.84
C ALA A 67 -25.64 -2.24 -1.32
N MET A 68 -24.42 -2.06 -0.80
CA MET A 68 -24.18 -2.06 0.65
C MET A 68 -24.84 -0.88 1.33
N VAL A 69 -24.73 0.35 0.78
CA VAL A 69 -25.42 1.54 1.30
C VAL A 69 -26.94 1.35 1.34
N ALA A 70 -27.52 0.67 0.35
CA ALA A 70 -28.95 0.37 0.35
C ALA A 70 -29.39 -0.55 1.51
N VAL A 71 -28.48 -1.40 2.01
CA VAL A 71 -28.74 -2.32 3.13
C VAL A 71 -28.39 -1.71 4.49
N THR A 72 -27.27 -0.98 4.58
CA THR A 72 -26.70 -0.50 5.86
C THR A 72 -26.92 1.00 6.11
N GLY A 73 -27.36 1.76 5.10
CA GLY A 73 -27.53 3.21 5.18
C GLY A 73 -26.31 4.02 4.73
N VAL A 74 -26.51 5.33 4.52
CA VAL A 74 -25.48 6.25 4.01
C VAL A 74 -24.32 6.46 4.99
N ASP A 75 -24.57 6.31 6.29
CA ASP A 75 -23.56 6.47 7.34
C ASP A 75 -22.40 5.48 7.20
N MET A 76 -22.65 4.33 6.54
CA MET A 76 -21.61 3.39 6.16
C MET A 76 -20.47 4.07 5.41
N LEU A 77 -20.75 5.01 4.50
CA LEU A 77 -19.71 5.70 3.73
C LEU A 77 -18.75 6.48 4.64
N HIS A 78 -19.29 7.11 5.69
CA HIS A 78 -18.46 7.80 6.66
C HIS A 78 -17.62 6.81 7.45
N HIS A 79 -18.23 5.77 8.01
CA HIS A 79 -17.52 4.78 8.84
C HIS A 79 -16.49 3.95 8.04
N THR A 80 -16.78 3.63 6.79
CA THR A 80 -15.92 2.80 5.92
C THR A 80 -14.83 3.61 5.21
N TYR A 81 -15.13 4.82 4.75
CA TYR A 81 -14.18 5.60 3.93
C TYR A 81 -13.83 6.94 4.58
N GLY A 82 -14.83 7.75 4.93
CA GLY A 82 -14.63 9.12 5.42
C GLY A 82 -13.73 9.22 6.65
N TYR A 83 -13.98 8.35 7.63
CA TYR A 83 -13.21 8.26 8.87
C TYR A 83 -11.72 8.01 8.60
N HIS A 84 -11.38 7.16 7.63
CA HIS A 84 -9.99 6.83 7.32
C HIS A 84 -9.22 7.98 6.65
N VAL A 85 -9.91 8.92 5.99
CA VAL A 85 -9.29 10.10 5.39
C VAL A 85 -8.82 11.07 6.47
N THR A 86 -9.64 11.31 7.49
CA THR A 86 -9.33 12.26 8.57
C THR A 86 -8.52 11.64 9.70
N ARG A 87 -8.57 10.30 9.85
CA ARG A 87 -7.87 9.57 10.92
C ARG A 87 -6.39 9.93 10.99
N ALA A 88 -5.94 10.26 12.20
CA ALA A 88 -4.54 10.38 12.58
C ALA A 88 -4.36 9.61 13.89
N ASP A 89 -3.41 8.67 13.91
CA ASP A 89 -3.13 7.82 15.05
C ASP A 89 -1.71 8.10 15.52
N HIS A 90 -1.51 8.38 16.81
CA HIS A 90 -0.22 8.76 17.37
C HIS A 90 0.30 7.81 18.45
N ARG A 91 -0.52 6.87 18.95
CA ARG A 91 -0.14 5.99 20.07
C ARG A 91 0.26 4.59 19.61
N HIS A 92 -0.42 4.06 18.59
CA HIS A 92 -0.21 2.69 18.11
C HIS A 92 0.08 2.65 16.62
N ASN A 93 0.91 3.59 16.19
CA ASN A 93 1.20 3.84 14.80
C ASN A 93 2.68 3.57 14.52
N PHE A 94 2.96 2.54 13.74
CA PHE A 94 4.32 2.18 13.33
C PHE A 94 4.87 3.09 12.22
N SER A 95 4.07 4.03 11.72
CA SER A 95 4.45 4.93 10.63
C SER A 95 5.70 5.71 10.96
N VAL A 96 6.54 5.96 9.96
CA VAL A 96 7.68 6.88 10.07
C VAL A 96 7.25 8.30 10.49
N TYR A 97 5.97 8.63 10.32
CA TYR A 97 5.39 9.92 10.68
C TYR A 97 4.86 9.97 12.12
N PHE A 98 4.80 8.86 12.88
CA PHE A 98 4.10 8.81 14.16
C PHE A 98 4.53 9.93 15.11
N TYR A 99 5.84 10.15 15.27
CA TYR A 99 6.36 11.11 16.24
C TYR A 99 6.08 12.56 15.81
N ALA A 100 6.19 12.85 14.51
CA ALA A 100 5.85 14.17 13.98
C ALA A 100 4.35 14.46 14.13
N ILE A 101 3.49 13.45 13.93
CA ILE A 101 2.04 13.56 14.14
C ILE A 101 1.74 13.78 15.61
N TYR A 102 2.37 13.00 16.50
CA TYR A 102 2.23 13.13 17.95
C TYR A 102 2.55 14.54 18.43
N LEU A 103 3.73 15.06 18.08
CA LEU A 103 4.16 16.39 18.50
C LEU A 103 3.17 17.46 18.04
N ARG A 104 2.73 17.42 16.78
CA ARG A 104 1.79 18.41 16.24
C ARG A 104 0.43 18.40 16.93
N ILE A 105 -0.08 17.21 17.28
CA ILE A 105 -1.32 17.07 18.06
C ILE A 105 -1.10 17.66 19.46
N ALA A 106 0.00 17.31 20.13
CA ALA A 106 0.31 17.74 21.49
C ALA A 106 0.52 19.26 21.62
N THR A 107 1.11 19.90 20.60
CA THR A 107 1.41 21.34 20.60
C THR A 107 0.33 22.19 19.93
N GLY A 108 -0.68 21.57 19.32
CA GLY A 108 -1.65 22.26 18.46
C GLY A 108 -1.01 22.96 17.24
N SER A 109 0.24 22.62 16.89
CA SER A 109 1.02 23.36 15.90
C SER A 109 1.03 22.69 14.52
N GLY A 110 0.41 23.36 13.55
CA GLY A 110 0.28 22.92 12.16
C GLY A 110 -1.11 22.38 11.84
N GLY A 111 -1.67 22.82 10.71
CA GLY A 111 -3.00 22.40 10.30
C GLY A 111 -3.07 20.91 9.96
N ALA A 112 -4.24 20.30 10.18
CA ALA A 112 -4.56 18.91 9.83
C ALA A 112 -4.17 18.56 8.38
N ALA A 113 -4.18 19.55 7.48
CA ALA A 113 -3.71 19.42 6.10
C ALA A 113 -2.22 19.02 6.00
N THR A 114 -1.32 19.54 6.84
CA THR A 114 0.12 19.21 6.78
C THR A 114 0.40 17.77 7.22
N VAL A 115 -0.32 17.32 8.26
CA VAL A 115 -0.28 15.95 8.79
C VAL A 115 -0.81 14.93 7.78
N ALA A 116 -1.72 15.34 6.89
CA ALA A 116 -2.27 14.48 5.85
C ALA A 116 -1.49 14.55 4.53
N LEU A 117 -1.17 15.75 4.05
CA LEU A 117 -0.70 16.01 2.69
C LEU A 117 0.75 15.56 2.47
N VAL A 118 1.65 15.79 3.44
CA VAL A 118 3.07 15.43 3.28
C VAL A 118 3.24 13.91 3.21
N PRO A 119 2.69 13.10 4.14
CA PRO A 119 2.71 11.65 4.01
C PRO A 119 2.06 11.17 2.71
N PHE A 120 0.90 11.73 2.36
CA PHE A 120 0.18 11.35 1.15
C PHE A 120 1.00 11.63 -0.12
N ALA A 121 1.63 12.80 -0.23
CA ALA A 121 2.47 13.16 -1.37
C ALA A 121 3.69 12.23 -1.48
N ALA A 122 4.41 12.01 -0.37
CA ALA A 122 5.56 11.09 -0.34
C ALA A 122 5.15 9.67 -0.75
N GLN A 123 3.99 9.20 -0.26
CA GLN A 123 3.40 7.92 -0.62
C GLN A 123 3.09 7.85 -2.11
N VAL A 124 2.31 8.79 -2.67
CA VAL A 124 1.90 8.81 -4.09
C VAL A 124 3.11 8.85 -5.01
N VAL A 125 4.11 9.70 -4.72
CA VAL A 125 5.33 9.81 -5.55
C VAL A 125 6.09 8.49 -5.55
N THR A 126 6.36 7.93 -4.37
CA THR A 126 7.18 6.73 -4.25
C THR A 126 6.49 5.49 -4.83
N VAL A 127 5.20 5.32 -4.52
CA VAL A 127 4.34 4.24 -5.04
C VAL A 127 4.28 4.28 -6.56
N THR A 128 4.01 5.45 -7.13
CA THR A 128 3.95 5.64 -8.58
C THR A 128 5.30 5.39 -9.24
N ALA A 129 6.39 5.95 -8.68
CA ALA A 129 7.73 5.82 -9.23
C ALA A 129 8.18 4.35 -9.30
N LEU A 130 7.98 3.59 -8.22
CA LEU A 130 8.32 2.16 -8.17
C LEU A 130 7.45 1.34 -9.13
N GLY A 131 6.13 1.61 -9.16
CA GLY A 131 5.21 0.98 -10.09
C GLY A 131 5.66 1.19 -11.54
N VAL A 132 5.94 2.43 -11.95
CA VAL A 132 6.42 2.76 -13.30
C VAL A 132 7.76 2.10 -13.61
N ARG A 133 8.71 2.13 -12.67
CA ARG A 133 10.08 1.65 -12.85
C ARG A 133 10.16 0.14 -13.11
N PHE A 134 9.30 -0.65 -12.44
CA PHE A 134 9.40 -2.11 -12.42
C PHE A 134 8.25 -2.83 -13.15
N ALA A 135 7.12 -2.16 -13.45
CA ALA A 135 5.96 -2.80 -14.10
C ALA A 135 6.31 -3.59 -15.37
N ARG A 136 7.26 -3.08 -16.15
CA ARG A 136 7.65 -3.66 -17.43
C ARG A 136 8.59 -4.85 -17.29
N THR A 137 9.46 -4.82 -16.27
CA THR A 137 10.54 -5.81 -16.11
C THR A 137 10.10 -6.97 -15.24
N ASN A 138 9.43 -6.70 -14.13
CA ASN A 138 8.98 -7.71 -13.18
C ASN A 138 7.73 -7.23 -12.44
N LEU A 139 6.56 -7.73 -12.87
CA LEU A 139 5.27 -7.31 -12.30
C LEU A 139 5.10 -7.71 -10.82
N PRO A 140 5.39 -8.96 -10.40
CA PRO A 140 5.36 -9.32 -8.99
C PRO A 140 6.25 -8.41 -8.12
N LEU A 141 7.46 -8.10 -8.58
CA LEU A 141 8.36 -7.19 -7.87
C LEU A 141 7.81 -5.76 -7.82
N ALA A 142 7.21 -5.28 -8.91
CA ALA A 142 6.60 -3.95 -8.95
C ALA A 142 5.46 -3.83 -7.94
N VAL A 143 4.55 -4.80 -7.91
CA VAL A 143 3.43 -4.83 -6.96
C VAL A 143 3.94 -4.93 -5.52
N PHE A 144 4.92 -5.80 -5.25
CA PHE A 144 5.54 -5.91 -3.92
C PHE A 144 6.16 -4.59 -3.45
N LEU A 145 7.04 -3.98 -4.25
CA LEU A 145 7.72 -2.74 -3.88
C LEU A 145 6.74 -1.59 -3.69
N GLN A 146 5.68 -1.57 -4.49
CA GLN A 146 4.64 -0.57 -4.38
C GLN A 146 3.81 -0.75 -3.10
N THR A 147 3.47 -1.99 -2.72
CA THR A 147 2.81 -2.28 -1.44
C THR A 147 3.71 -1.95 -0.25
N VAL A 148 5.00 -2.29 -0.30
CA VAL A 148 5.97 -1.92 0.74
C VAL A 148 6.05 -0.40 0.89
N ALA A 149 6.17 0.34 -0.21
CA ALA A 149 6.22 1.80 -0.18
C ALA A 149 4.91 2.42 0.31
N PHE A 150 3.76 1.87 -0.09
CA PHE A 150 2.47 2.33 0.40
C PHE A 150 2.41 2.20 1.93
N VAL A 151 2.78 1.03 2.46
CA VAL A 151 2.76 0.76 3.90
C VAL A 151 3.75 1.65 4.64
N ALA A 152 5.01 1.73 4.15
CA ALA A 152 6.07 2.51 4.79
C ALA A 152 5.77 4.01 4.88
N PHE A 153 5.12 4.58 3.85
CA PHE A 153 4.78 6.00 3.77
C PHE A 153 3.32 6.30 4.10
N ASN A 154 2.57 5.35 4.67
CA ASN A 154 1.23 5.65 5.16
C ASN A 154 1.31 6.47 6.45
N LYS A 155 0.45 7.49 6.59
CA LYS A 155 0.35 8.27 7.84
C LYS A 155 -0.15 7.45 9.03
N VAL A 156 -0.92 6.39 8.80
CA VAL A 156 -1.40 5.45 9.82
C VAL A 156 -0.97 4.05 9.40
N MET A 157 -0.08 3.43 10.16
CA MET A 157 0.41 2.07 9.91
C MET A 157 0.18 1.23 11.17
N THR A 158 -0.80 0.33 11.11
CA THR A 158 -1.02 -0.69 12.14
C THR A 158 -0.25 -1.96 11.80
N SER A 159 -0.04 -2.86 12.77
CA SER A 159 0.68 -4.12 12.57
C SER A 159 0.07 -5.02 11.48
N GLN A 160 -1.26 -4.93 11.28
CA GLN A 160 -1.97 -5.65 10.23
C GLN A 160 -1.42 -5.36 8.82
N TYR A 161 -0.87 -4.16 8.60
CA TYR A 161 -0.39 -3.75 7.28
C TYR A 161 0.84 -4.56 6.84
N PHE A 162 1.58 -5.17 7.77
CA PHE A 162 2.72 -6.03 7.45
C PHE A 162 2.30 -7.26 6.63
N MET A 163 1.10 -7.78 6.85
CA MET A 163 0.59 -8.93 6.10
C MET A 163 0.44 -8.62 4.61
N TRP A 164 0.23 -7.36 4.24
CA TRP A 164 -0.07 -6.96 2.86
C TRP A 164 1.12 -7.15 1.92
N TRP A 165 2.34 -6.96 2.40
CA TRP A 165 3.54 -7.18 1.59
C TRP A 165 4.20 -8.54 1.88
N LEU A 166 4.03 -9.09 3.09
CA LEU A 166 4.56 -10.41 3.43
C LEU A 166 4.02 -11.52 2.53
N CYS A 167 2.75 -11.44 2.10
CA CYS A 167 2.15 -12.43 1.21
C CYS A 167 2.81 -12.49 -0.18
N TYR A 168 3.47 -11.41 -0.62
CA TYR A 168 4.19 -11.38 -1.90
C TYR A 168 5.64 -11.86 -1.80
N VAL A 169 6.20 -12.00 -0.59
CA VAL A 169 7.61 -12.39 -0.37
C VAL A 169 7.97 -13.67 -1.15
N PRO A 170 7.20 -14.78 -1.08
CA PRO A 170 7.53 -15.99 -1.83
C PRO A 170 7.64 -15.77 -3.34
N MET A 171 6.86 -14.86 -3.90
CA MET A 171 6.83 -14.55 -5.34
C MET A 171 8.01 -13.69 -5.79
N VAL A 172 8.59 -12.89 -4.88
CA VAL A 172 9.68 -11.95 -5.20
C VAL A 172 11.05 -12.44 -4.79
N VAL A 173 11.18 -13.46 -3.94
CA VAL A 173 12.48 -14.03 -3.54
C VAL A 173 13.39 -14.30 -4.75
N PRO A 174 12.94 -14.95 -5.85
CA PRO A 174 13.81 -15.19 -7.00
C PRO A 174 14.30 -13.90 -7.66
N ALA A 175 13.46 -12.86 -7.66
CA ALA A 175 13.80 -11.54 -8.21
C ALA A 175 14.78 -10.75 -7.31
N LEU A 176 14.73 -10.99 -6.00
CA LEU A 176 15.60 -10.35 -5.01
C LEU A 176 16.96 -11.03 -4.88
N GLN A 177 17.11 -12.28 -5.37
CA GLN A 177 18.36 -13.05 -5.40
C GLN A 177 19.37 -12.51 -6.43
N THR A 178 19.67 -11.22 -6.37
CA THR A 178 20.75 -10.59 -7.14
C THR A 178 22.12 -11.11 -6.68
N ARG A 179 23.13 -11.00 -7.55
CA ARG A 179 24.52 -11.35 -7.20
C ARG A 179 25.04 -10.55 -5.98
N SER A 180 24.49 -9.35 -5.74
CA SER A 180 24.77 -8.52 -4.57
C SER A 180 24.02 -8.99 -3.31
N ALA A 181 22.77 -9.42 -3.44
CA ALA A 181 21.99 -9.96 -2.31
C ALA A 181 22.62 -11.24 -1.76
N ARG A 182 23.25 -12.07 -2.61
CA ARG A 182 24.02 -13.26 -2.18
C ARG A 182 25.29 -12.96 -1.39
N ARG A 183 25.76 -11.70 -1.41
CA ARG A 183 26.91 -11.25 -0.60
C ARG A 183 26.51 -10.76 0.78
N VAL A 184 25.22 -10.56 1.04
CA VAL A 184 24.73 -10.21 2.37
C VAL A 184 24.94 -11.42 3.27
N PRO A 185 25.74 -11.31 4.35
CA PRO A 185 25.94 -12.40 5.27
C PRO A 185 24.62 -12.88 5.87
N TRP A 186 24.49 -14.19 6.09
CA TRP A 186 23.26 -14.79 6.64
C TRP A 186 22.84 -14.20 8.01
N TRP A 187 23.78 -13.60 8.76
CA TRP A 187 23.54 -12.95 10.05
C TRP A 187 22.96 -11.53 9.96
N VAL A 188 23.03 -10.85 8.80
CA VAL A 188 22.56 -9.47 8.68
C VAL A 188 21.04 -9.38 8.86
N LEU A 189 20.29 -10.29 8.25
CA LEU A 189 18.82 -10.32 8.38
C LEU A 189 18.35 -10.53 9.83
N PRO A 190 18.83 -11.54 10.58
CA PRO A 190 18.46 -11.69 11.98
C PRO A 190 18.97 -10.53 12.84
N MET A 191 20.13 -9.93 12.54
CA MET A 191 20.60 -8.73 13.23
C MET A 191 19.64 -7.55 13.04
N LEU A 192 19.20 -7.26 11.81
CA LEU A 192 18.23 -6.20 11.53
C LEU A 192 16.88 -6.47 12.20
N ALA A 193 16.43 -7.73 12.21
CA ALA A 193 15.21 -8.12 12.91
C ALA A 193 15.35 -7.91 14.43
N ALA A 194 16.48 -8.32 15.02
CA ALA A 194 16.76 -8.11 16.44
C ALA A 194 16.85 -6.62 16.80
N LEU A 195 17.50 -5.81 15.96
CA LEU A 195 17.55 -4.35 16.12
C LEU A 195 16.16 -3.72 16.04
N TRP A 196 15.33 -4.18 15.11
CA TRP A 196 13.95 -3.72 15.00
C TRP A 196 13.14 -4.10 16.25
N VAL A 197 13.22 -5.35 16.71
CA VAL A 197 12.55 -5.79 17.95
C VAL A 197 13.03 -5.00 19.15
N ALA A 198 14.34 -4.79 19.29
CA ALA A 198 14.91 -3.98 20.37
C ALA A 198 14.40 -2.53 20.35
N ALA A 199 14.26 -1.93 19.15
CA ALA A 199 13.68 -0.60 18.99
C ALA A 199 12.19 -0.57 19.40
N GLN A 200 11.41 -1.62 19.09
CA GLN A 200 10.02 -1.72 19.53
C GLN A 200 9.89 -1.89 21.04
N VAL A 201 10.70 -2.79 21.62
CA VAL A 201 10.72 -3.04 23.07
C VAL A 201 11.12 -1.77 23.83
N ARG A 202 12.14 -1.04 23.38
CA ARG A 202 12.53 0.24 23.97
C ARG A 202 11.40 1.26 23.90
N SER A 203 10.76 1.40 22.74
CA SER A 203 9.64 2.32 22.54
C SER A 203 8.47 1.99 23.49
N PHE A 204 8.15 0.71 23.65
CA PHE A 204 7.13 0.24 24.57
C PHE A 204 7.46 0.59 26.03
N PHE A 205 8.68 0.31 26.51
CA PHE A 205 9.09 0.66 27.88
C PHE A 205 9.14 2.18 28.13
N THR A 206 9.52 2.98 27.13
CA THR A 206 9.47 4.45 27.27
C THR A 206 8.05 4.99 27.36
N MET A 207 7.07 4.30 26.77
CA MET A 207 5.65 4.66 26.86
C MET A 207 5.06 4.28 28.22
N THR A 208 5.43 3.13 28.80
CA THR A 208 4.91 2.68 30.11
C THR A 208 5.54 3.40 31.30
N ALA A 209 6.76 3.92 31.17
CA ALA A 209 7.46 4.62 32.23
C ALA A 209 7.00 6.07 32.49
N ARG A 210 6.11 6.63 31.65
CA ARG A 210 5.53 7.97 31.87
C ARG A 210 4.02 7.83 32.12
N PRO A 211 3.51 8.12 33.33
CA PRO A 211 2.10 7.92 33.69
C PRO A 211 1.11 8.75 32.83
N ASN A 212 1.60 9.83 32.23
CA ASN A 212 0.80 10.92 31.65
C ASN A 212 0.31 10.63 30.23
N TRP A 213 0.62 9.46 29.65
CA TRP A 213 0.15 9.09 28.30
C TRP A 213 -1.33 8.73 28.23
N VAL A 214 -2.00 8.62 29.38
CA VAL A 214 -3.44 8.30 29.49
C VAL A 214 -4.32 9.55 29.50
N GLU A 215 -3.79 10.71 29.89
CA GLU A 215 -4.57 11.94 30.13
C GLU A 215 -4.19 13.10 29.20
N ILE A 216 -4.39 12.95 27.88
CA ILE A 216 -4.62 14.05 26.91
C ILE A 216 -5.54 13.52 25.82
#